data_AF-A0A1S3G9T7-F1
#
_entry.id   AF-A0A1S3G9T7-F1
#
_cell.length_a   1.000
_cell.length_b   1.000
_cell.length_c   1.000
_cell.angle_alpha   90.00
_cell.angle_beta   90.00
_cell.angle_gamma   90.00
#
_symmetry.space_group_name_H-M   'P 1'
#
loop_
_entity.id
_entity.type
_entity.pdbx_description
1 polymer ?
#
loop_
_entity_poly.entity_id
_entity_poly.type
_entity_poly.pdbx_seq_one_letter_code
_entity_poly.pdbx_strand_id
1 'polypeptide(L)'
;MDGSSKEEEEEEEESTFTTISLADDTDHSSGFFCPRRSSVPRMMNADMDAVDAENQVELEEKTRLINQVLELQHTLEDLSARVDAVKEENLKLKSENQVLGQYIENLMSASSVFQTTDTKSKRK
;
A
#
# COMPACT_ATOMS: atom_id res chain seq x y z
N MET A 1 -0.56 -38.17 8.31
CA MET A 1 0.89 -37.86 8.31
C MET A 1 1.36 -38.12 6.90
N ASP A 2 1.61 -37.05 6.15
CA ASP A 2 2.76 -36.92 5.26
C ASP A 2 2.81 -35.43 4.93
N GLY A 3 3.84 -34.80 5.49
CA GLY A 3 4.16 -33.40 5.25
C GLY A 3 4.87 -33.27 3.91
N SER A 4 4.63 -32.15 3.25
CA SER A 4 5.54 -31.65 2.23
C SER A 4 5.60 -30.14 2.40
N SER A 5 6.66 -29.72 3.08
CA SER A 5 7.14 -28.35 3.14
C SER A 5 7.78 -27.99 1.80
N LYS A 6 7.39 -26.85 1.25
CA LYS A 6 8.15 -26.03 0.27
C LYS A 6 7.90 -24.59 0.73
N GLU A 7 8.83 -23.94 1.44
CA GLU A 7 10.01 -23.22 0.90
C GLU A 7 9.57 -22.36 -0.29
N GLU A 8 9.11 -21.13 0.00
CA GLU A 8 9.93 -19.89 -0.01
C GLU A 8 10.37 -19.53 -1.43
N GLU A 9 9.55 -18.73 -2.11
CA GLU A 9 9.97 -17.87 -3.21
C GLU A 9 9.34 -16.49 -2.94
N GLU A 10 10.06 -15.66 -2.19
CA GLU A 10 9.86 -14.22 -2.21
C GLU A 10 10.51 -13.71 -3.50
N GLU A 11 9.72 -13.52 -4.56
CA GLU A 11 10.16 -12.71 -5.69
C GLU A 11 10.12 -11.24 -5.26
N GLU A 12 11.30 -10.73 -4.90
CA GLU A 12 11.56 -9.29 -4.88
C GLU A 12 11.38 -8.76 -6.30
N GLU A 13 10.18 -8.28 -6.61
CA GLU A 13 9.90 -7.47 -7.80
C GLU A 13 10.64 -6.13 -7.65
N GLU A 14 11.92 -6.14 -8.04
CA GLU A 14 12.78 -4.97 -8.17
C GLU A 14 12.08 -3.98 -9.11
N SER A 15 11.47 -2.97 -8.52
CA SER A 15 10.81 -1.86 -9.21
C SER A 15 11.80 -1.19 -10.15
N THR A 16 11.79 -1.63 -11.40
CA THR A 16 12.53 -1.04 -12.51
C THR A 16 11.85 0.29 -12.85
N PHE A 17 12.14 1.30 -12.04
CA PHE A 17 11.75 2.67 -12.31
C PHE A 17 12.45 3.11 -13.61
N THR A 18 11.66 3.25 -14.67
CA THR A 18 12.11 3.72 -15.98
C THR A 18 12.63 5.16 -15.85
N THR A 19 13.95 5.33 -15.76
CA THR A 19 14.61 6.63 -15.84
C THR A 19 14.52 7.16 -17.26
N ILE A 20 13.59 8.08 -17.52
CA ILE A 20 13.50 8.80 -18.78
C ILE A 20 14.55 9.93 -18.82
N SER A 21 15.52 9.84 -19.73
CA SER A 21 16.49 10.91 -19.97
C SER A 21 15.84 12.04 -20.76
N LEU A 22 15.81 13.26 -20.20
CA LEU A 22 15.48 14.46 -20.95
C LEU A 22 16.73 14.93 -21.71
N ALA A 23 16.69 14.85 -23.04
CA ALA A 23 17.63 15.56 -23.90
C ALA A 23 17.05 16.95 -24.23
N ASP A 24 17.78 18.01 -23.89
CA ASP A 24 17.51 19.37 -24.33
C ASP A 24 17.85 19.50 -25.83
N ASP A 25 16.84 19.50 -26.70
CA ASP A 25 17.01 19.92 -28.10
C ASP A 25 17.01 21.45 -28.17
N THR A 26 18.18 22.05 -27.90
CA THR A 26 18.45 23.47 -28.20
C THR A 26 19.12 23.58 -29.57
N ASP A 27 18.33 23.54 -30.64
CA ASP A 27 18.83 23.84 -31.98
C ASP A 27 18.80 25.34 -32.26
N HIS A 28 20.01 25.92 -32.27
CA HIS A 28 20.31 27.25 -32.76
C HIS A 28 20.07 27.36 -34.28
N SER A 29 18.88 27.80 -34.70
CA SER A 29 18.65 28.23 -36.08
C SER A 29 18.89 29.73 -36.21
N SER A 30 20.13 30.11 -36.49
CA SER A 30 20.52 31.46 -36.88
C SER A 30 20.99 31.49 -38.34
N GLY A 31 20.20 32.13 -39.21
CA GLY A 31 20.70 32.70 -40.46
C GLY A 31 19.75 32.64 -41.65
N PHE A 32 19.07 33.75 -41.96
CA PHE A 32 19.27 34.49 -43.22
C PHE A 32 18.47 35.81 -43.23
N PHE A 33 19.05 36.87 -43.81
CA PHE A 33 18.46 38.22 -43.93
C PHE A 33 17.77 38.46 -45.30
N CYS A 34 16.59 39.14 -45.24
CA CYS A 34 16.00 40.15 -46.16
C CYS A 34 15.30 39.73 -47.50
N PRO A 35 14.33 40.52 -48.09
CA PRO A 35 13.85 41.89 -47.77
C PRO A 35 12.31 42.18 -47.80
N ARG A 36 11.90 43.20 -47.01
CA ARG A 36 10.78 44.19 -47.09
C ARG A 36 9.63 44.05 -48.15
N ARG A 37 8.36 43.93 -47.70
CA ARG A 37 7.22 44.89 -47.89
C ARG A 37 5.81 44.29 -47.62
N SER A 38 4.92 45.19 -47.17
CA SER A 38 3.44 45.19 -47.14
C SER A 38 2.67 44.28 -46.17
N SER A 39 2.15 44.95 -45.12
CA SER A 39 0.83 44.78 -44.50
C SER A 39 -0.09 43.67 -45.02
N VAL A 40 -0.34 42.67 -44.17
CA VAL A 40 -1.64 41.99 -44.04
C VAL A 40 -1.81 41.53 -42.59
N PRO A 41 -3.04 41.57 -42.06
CA PRO A 41 -3.30 41.67 -40.63
C PRO A 41 -3.08 40.35 -39.91
N ARG A 42 -2.63 40.50 -38.67
CA ARG A 42 -2.71 39.54 -37.55
C ARG A 42 -3.94 38.64 -37.71
N MET A 43 -3.74 37.41 -38.17
CA MET A 43 -4.76 36.38 -38.05
C MET A 43 -4.86 36.03 -36.56
N MET A 44 -6.07 36.15 -36.03
CA MET A 44 -6.40 35.90 -34.63
C MET A 44 -6.21 34.41 -34.33
N ASN A 45 -5.21 34.09 -33.50
CA ASN A 45 -5.21 32.86 -32.73
C ASN A 45 -6.15 33.06 -31.53
N ALA A 46 -7.47 33.02 -31.78
CA ALA A 46 -8.50 33.09 -30.74
C ALA A 46 -9.12 31.71 -30.42
N ASP A 47 -8.63 30.66 -31.09
CA ASP A 47 -9.12 29.28 -30.92
C ASP A 47 -8.18 28.40 -30.06
N MET A 48 -7.07 28.98 -29.58
CA MET A 48 -6.12 28.32 -28.68
C MET A 48 -6.45 28.52 -27.18
N ASP A 49 -7.36 29.44 -26.83
CA ASP A 49 -7.77 29.68 -25.44
C ASP A 49 -8.82 28.67 -24.93
N ALA A 50 -9.65 28.12 -25.82
CA ALA A 50 -10.71 27.17 -25.42
C ALA A 50 -10.15 25.77 -25.11
N VAL A 51 -9.15 25.33 -25.88
CA VAL A 51 -8.47 24.04 -25.68
C VAL A 51 -7.58 24.08 -24.41
N ASP A 52 -6.99 25.24 -24.11
CA ASP A 52 -6.20 25.44 -22.89
C ASP A 52 -7.09 25.44 -21.64
N ALA A 53 -8.30 25.99 -21.74
CA ALA A 53 -9.28 25.97 -20.65
C ALA A 53 -9.81 24.54 -20.33
N GLU A 54 -10.11 23.72 -21.34
CA GLU A 54 -10.53 22.33 -21.11
C GLU A 54 -9.39 21.47 -20.52
N ASN A 55 -8.17 21.61 -21.03
CA ASN A 55 -7.00 20.92 -20.48
C ASN A 55 -6.69 21.35 -19.03
N GLN A 56 -6.91 22.61 -18.69
CA GLN A 56 -6.75 23.12 -17.33
C GLN A 56 -7.76 22.51 -16.36
N VAL A 57 -9.03 22.38 -16.76
CA VAL A 57 -10.08 21.71 -15.96
C VAL A 57 -9.73 20.23 -15.76
N GLU A 58 -9.29 19.53 -16.81
CA GLU A 58 -8.84 18.14 -16.68
C GLU A 58 -7.65 17.99 -15.72
N LEU A 59 -6.69 18.93 -15.75
CA LEU A 59 -5.54 18.93 -14.87
C LEU A 59 -5.94 19.14 -13.40
N GLU A 60 -6.91 20.03 -13.15
CA GLU A 60 -7.46 20.26 -11.83
C GLU A 60 -8.21 19.02 -11.30
N GLU A 61 -9.00 18.35 -12.15
CA GLU A 61 -9.67 17.10 -11.79
C GLU A 61 -8.68 15.98 -11.48
N LYS A 62 -7.64 15.82 -12.32
CA LYS A 62 -6.53 14.89 -12.07
C LYS A 62 -5.86 15.19 -10.73
N THR A 63 -5.58 16.46 -10.45
CA THR A 63 -4.98 16.90 -9.18
C THR A 63 -5.88 16.59 -7.98
N ARG A 64 -7.20 16.81 -8.09
CA ARG A 64 -8.17 16.46 -7.04
C ARG A 64 -8.22 14.96 -6.78
N LEU A 65 -8.24 14.14 -7.82
CA LEU A 65 -8.22 12.68 -7.69
C LEU A 65 -6.93 12.19 -7.05
N ILE A 66 -5.78 12.75 -7.44
CA ILE A 66 -4.49 12.44 -6.81
C ILE A 66 -4.54 12.71 -5.31
N ASN A 67 -5.04 13.88 -4.89
CA ASN A 67 -5.14 14.21 -3.47
C ASN A 67 -6.06 13.24 -2.72
N GLN A 68 -7.20 12.86 -3.31
CA GLN A 68 -8.09 11.88 -2.69
C GLN A 68 -7.41 10.51 -2.53
N VAL A 69 -6.66 10.07 -3.53
CA VAL A 69 -5.88 8.82 -3.46
C VAL A 69 -4.83 8.91 -2.35
N LEU A 70 -4.10 10.03 -2.24
CA LEU A 70 -3.09 10.23 -1.20
C LEU A 70 -3.70 10.20 0.21
N GLU A 71 -4.85 10.86 0.42
CA GLU A 71 -5.56 10.82 1.70
C GLU A 71 -6.01 9.41 2.08
N LEU A 72 -6.53 8.65 1.10
CA LEU A 72 -6.93 7.27 1.31
C LEU A 72 -5.74 6.36 1.61
N GLN A 73 -4.62 6.55 0.92
CA GLN A 73 -3.38 5.81 1.19
C GLN A 73 -2.90 6.06 2.62
N HIS A 74 -2.83 7.33 3.05
CA HIS A 74 -2.42 7.64 4.42
C HIS A 74 -3.35 7.01 5.46
N THR A 75 -4.67 7.08 5.24
CA THR A 75 -5.66 6.46 6.14
C THR A 75 -5.51 4.93 6.18
N LEU A 76 -5.20 4.31 5.05
CA LEU A 76 -4.99 2.87 4.95
C LEU A 76 -3.72 2.43 5.66
N GLU A 77 -2.62 3.18 5.51
CA GLU A 77 -1.36 2.96 6.21
C GLU A 77 -1.55 3.01 7.73
N ASP A 78 -2.22 4.05 8.23
CA ASP A 78 -2.55 4.21 9.65
C ASP A 78 -3.39 3.04 10.18
N LEU A 79 -4.38 2.59 9.40
CA LEU A 79 -5.20 1.44 9.77
C LEU A 79 -4.37 0.16 9.79
N SER A 80 -3.47 -0.04 8.82
CA SER A 80 -2.59 -1.21 8.76
C SER A 80 -1.67 -1.27 9.99
N ALA A 81 -1.02 -0.15 10.34
CA ALA A 81 -0.17 -0.08 11.51
C ALA A 81 -0.94 -0.41 12.81
N ARG A 82 -2.18 0.08 12.93
CA ARG A 82 -3.06 -0.23 14.06
C ARG A 82 -3.45 -1.70 14.11
N VAL A 83 -3.72 -2.32 12.96
CA VAL A 83 -4.02 -3.76 12.88
C VAL A 83 -2.83 -4.58 13.35
N ASP A 84 -1.62 -4.22 12.95
CA ASP A 84 -0.42 -4.96 13.35
C ASP A 84 -0.12 -4.81 14.85
N ALA A 85 -0.31 -3.62 15.43
CA ALA A 85 -0.24 -3.42 16.88
C ALA A 85 -1.25 -4.28 17.65
N VAL A 86 -2.51 -4.38 17.16
CA VAL A 86 -3.54 -5.22 17.78
C VAL A 86 -3.19 -6.71 17.66
N LYS A 87 -2.64 -7.15 16.52
CA LYS A 87 -2.18 -8.54 16.36
C LYS A 87 -1.06 -8.87 17.35
N GLU A 88 -0.08 -7.98 17.50
CA GLU A 88 1.03 -8.16 18.45
C GLU A 88 0.53 -8.29 19.89
N GLU A 89 -0.36 -7.39 20.33
CA GLU A 89 -0.98 -7.46 21.65
C GLU A 89 -1.75 -8.77 21.84
N ASN A 90 -2.49 -9.21 20.82
CA ASN A 90 -3.24 -10.46 20.86
C ASN A 90 -2.33 -11.68 21.02
N LEU A 91 -1.19 -11.72 20.32
CA LEU A 91 -0.21 -12.78 20.45
C LEU A 91 0.39 -12.80 21.86
N LYS A 92 0.72 -11.64 22.43
CA LYS A 92 1.20 -11.53 23.80
C LYS A 92 0.18 -12.09 24.79
N LEU A 93 -1.08 -11.68 24.70
CA LEU A 93 -2.16 -12.18 25.56
C LEU A 93 -2.39 -13.68 25.40
N LYS A 94 -2.31 -14.23 24.19
CA LYS A 94 -2.39 -15.68 23.95
C LYS A 94 -1.26 -16.43 24.65
N SER A 95 -0.03 -15.93 24.56
CA SER A 95 1.12 -16.56 25.22
C SER A 95 1.00 -16.52 26.76
N GLU A 96 0.52 -15.41 27.33
CA GLU A 96 0.29 -15.30 28.77
C GLU A 96 -0.82 -16.25 29.23
N ASN A 97 -1.95 -16.26 28.50
CA ASN A 97 -3.06 -17.17 28.80
C ASN A 97 -2.66 -18.64 28.68
N GLN A 98 -1.76 -18.99 27.76
CA GLN A 98 -1.23 -20.35 27.66
C GLN A 98 -0.43 -20.72 28.93
N VAL A 99 0.44 -19.84 29.39
CA VAL A 99 1.23 -20.06 30.62
C VAL A 99 0.32 -20.18 31.84
N LEU A 100 -0.66 -19.28 31.97
CA LEU A 100 -1.64 -19.32 33.05
C LEU A 100 -2.51 -20.58 33.00
N GLY A 101 -2.95 -20.98 31.80
CA GLY A 101 -3.71 -22.21 31.58
C GLY A 101 -2.95 -23.44 32.06
N GLN A 102 -1.67 -23.56 31.68
CA GLN A 102 -0.82 -24.66 32.14
C GLN A 102 -0.63 -24.66 33.65
N TYR A 103 -0.45 -23.47 34.26
CA TYR A 103 -0.33 -23.36 35.71
C TYR A 103 -1.59 -23.89 36.43
N ILE A 104 -2.77 -23.52 35.93
CA ILE A 104 -4.05 -24.00 36.47
C ILE A 104 -4.18 -25.51 36.28
N GLU A 105 -3.89 -26.05 35.09
CA GLU A 105 -3.91 -27.49 34.82
C GLU A 105 -2.99 -28.28 35.76
N ASN A 106 -1.79 -27.76 36.00
CA ASN A 106 -0.84 -28.39 36.91
C ASN A 106 -1.36 -28.42 38.34
N LEU A 107 -1.97 -27.33 38.80
CA LEU A 107 -2.59 -27.28 40.14
C LEU A 107 -3.78 -28.23 40.26
N MET A 108 -4.65 -28.27 39.26
CA MET A 108 -5.80 -29.19 39.25
C MET A 108 -5.34 -30.65 39.23
N SER A 109 -4.28 -30.98 38.49
CA SER A 109 -3.75 -32.35 38.36
C SER A 109 -2.97 -32.80 39.60
N ALA A 110 -2.22 -31.89 40.24
CA ALA A 110 -1.43 -32.19 41.44
C ALA A 110 -2.30 -32.21 42.72
N SER A 111 -3.43 -31.50 42.72
CA SER A 111 -4.34 -31.47 43.85
C SER A 111 -5.30 -32.66 43.81
N SER A 112 -5.20 -33.53 44.82
CA SER A 112 -6.09 -34.69 44.99
C SER A 112 -7.57 -34.32 45.14
N VAL A 113 -7.90 -33.07 45.47
CA VAL A 113 -9.27 -32.57 45.61
C VAL A 113 -10.01 -32.47 44.28
N PHE A 114 -9.28 -32.32 43.17
CA PHE A 114 -9.87 -32.17 41.83
C PHE A 114 -9.76 -33.44 40.97
N GLN A 115 -9.25 -34.55 41.53
CA GLN A 115 -9.30 -35.82 40.83
C GLN A 115 -10.75 -36.22 40.65
N THR A 116 -11.18 -36.35 39.39
CA THR A 116 -12.43 -37.02 39.04
C THR A 116 -12.44 -38.34 39.79
N THR A 117 -13.46 -38.57 40.63
CA THR A 117 -13.75 -39.93 41.06
C THR A 117 -14.18 -40.69 39.82
N ASP A 118 -13.20 -41.19 39.07
CA ASP A 118 -13.38 -42.23 38.08
C ASP A 118 -13.99 -43.40 38.83
N THR A 119 -15.31 -43.41 38.92
CA THR A 119 -16.06 -44.59 39.32
C THR A 119 -15.84 -45.59 38.20
N LYS A 120 -14.78 -46.40 38.36
CA LYS A 120 -14.43 -47.54 37.50
C LYS A 120 -15.72 -48.25 37.09
N SER A 121 -16.16 -48.02 35.86
CA SER A 121 -17.08 -48.91 35.17
C SER A 121 -16.31 -50.20 34.85
N LYS A 122 -16.12 -51.02 35.88
CA LYS A 122 -15.62 -52.38 35.77
C LYS A 122 -16.81 -53.28 36.06
N ARG A 123 -17.60 -53.61 35.03
CA ARG A 123 -18.43 -54.82 35.06
C ARG A 123 -17.96 -55.74 33.93
N LYS A 124 -17.62 -56.96 34.38
CA LYS A 124 -17.36 -58.15 33.57
C LYS A 124 -18.56 -58.50 32.71
#